data_AF-A0A2S8FDF9-F1
#
_entry.id   AF-A0A2S8FDF9-F1
#
_cell.length_a   1.000
_cell.length_b   1.000
_cell.length_c   1.000
_cell.angle_alpha   90.00
_cell.angle_beta   90.00
_cell.angle_gamma   90.00
#
_symmetry.space_group_name_H-M   'P 1'
#
loop_
_entity.id
_entity.type
_entity.pdbx_description
1 polymer ?
#
loop_
_entity_poly.entity_id
_entity_poly.type
_entity_poly.pdbx_seq_one_letter_code
_entity_poly.pdbx_strand_id
1 'polypeptide(L)'
;MNRFRIISLAVLAVTFVALPTSFAEDVDTTKATPPSVAEARVRARLLHEMVHGALQVMHRDFFDEEESHAIPSRSLEDVFVELQRGHRVSVRWISVNTNAMNVDNEPQSLFEKAAAKQLAQGKPEHDAVDQGRYQYAGAIRLSSRCLKCHVPNRTSTDSRTAGLIISMPVAEEK
;
A
#
# COMPACT_ATOMS: atom_id res chain seq x y z
N MET A 1 -35.98 67.51 -32.60
CA MET A 1 -34.69 67.25 -31.93
C MET A 1 -34.89 66.13 -30.93
N ASN A 2 -33.96 65.17 -30.91
CA ASN A 2 -33.82 63.99 -30.03
C ASN A 2 -34.88 62.88 -30.04
N ARG A 3 -34.59 61.84 -30.84
CA ARG A 3 -35.12 60.48 -30.72
C ARG A 3 -34.34 59.74 -29.62
N PHE A 4 -34.99 59.38 -28.52
CA PHE A 4 -34.39 58.44 -27.54
C PHE A 4 -34.64 57.01 -28.01
N ARG A 5 -33.54 56.28 -28.26
CA ARG A 5 -33.51 54.87 -28.62
C ARG A 5 -33.66 54.00 -27.37
N ILE A 6 -34.63 53.11 -27.38
CA ILE A 6 -34.79 52.02 -26.40
C ILE A 6 -33.67 51.01 -26.67
N ILE A 7 -32.74 50.84 -25.74
CA ILE A 7 -31.72 49.78 -25.79
C ILE A 7 -32.38 48.54 -25.17
N SER A 8 -32.66 47.53 -26.01
CA SER A 8 -33.10 46.21 -25.54
C SER A 8 -31.92 45.48 -24.91
N LEU A 9 -32.06 45.10 -23.64
CA LEU A 9 -31.13 44.28 -22.90
C LEU A 9 -31.38 42.81 -23.30
N ALA A 10 -30.54 42.26 -24.18
CA ALA A 10 -30.58 40.83 -24.51
C ALA A 10 -29.93 40.04 -23.36
N VAL A 11 -30.75 39.33 -22.58
CA VAL A 11 -30.28 38.36 -21.59
C VAL A 11 -29.85 37.10 -22.33
N LEU A 12 -28.54 36.85 -22.39
CA LEU A 12 -27.97 35.63 -22.97
C LEU A 12 -28.11 34.50 -21.93
N ALA A 13 -29.08 33.62 -22.11
CA ALA A 13 -29.22 32.42 -21.29
C ALA A 13 -28.10 31.44 -21.66
N VAL A 14 -27.07 31.35 -20.80
CA VAL A 14 -26.04 30.31 -20.89
C VAL A 14 -26.65 29.02 -20.36
N THR A 15 -27.01 28.11 -21.27
CA THR A 15 -27.45 26.76 -20.93
C THR A 15 -26.24 25.94 -20.48
N PHE A 16 -26.13 25.71 -19.17
CA PHE A 16 -25.18 24.73 -18.62
C PHE A 16 -25.60 23.34 -19.08
N VAL A 17 -24.91 22.78 -20.07
CA VAL A 17 -25.05 21.36 -20.45
C VAL A 17 -24.38 20.55 -19.34
N ALA A 18 -25.19 19.94 -18.48
CA ALA A 18 -24.73 18.97 -17.50
C ALA A 18 -24.24 17.71 -18.25
N LEU A 19 -22.94 17.60 -18.45
CA LEU A 19 -22.33 16.34 -18.87
C LEU A 19 -22.49 15.35 -17.72
N PRO A 20 -23.07 14.15 -17.94
CA PRO A 20 -23.09 13.14 -16.90
C PRO A 20 -21.66 12.70 -16.63
N THR A 21 -21.10 13.15 -15.51
CA THR A 21 -19.96 12.51 -14.86
C THR A 21 -20.42 11.15 -14.35
N SER A 22 -20.50 10.16 -15.24
CA SER A 22 -20.51 8.76 -14.85
C SER A 22 -19.09 8.42 -14.41
N PHE A 23 -18.80 8.69 -13.14
CA PHE A 23 -17.73 7.95 -12.46
C PHE A 23 -18.26 6.53 -12.27
N ALA A 24 -17.48 5.60 -12.80
CA ALA A 24 -17.47 4.15 -12.62
C ALA A 24 -18.62 3.54 -11.82
N GLU A 25 -19.29 2.56 -12.44
CA GLU A 25 -20.14 1.57 -11.78
C GLU A 25 -19.43 1.03 -10.52
N ASP A 26 -20.09 1.16 -9.37
CA ASP A 26 -19.62 0.63 -8.08
C ASP A 26 -19.60 -0.90 -8.18
N VAL A 27 -18.45 -1.47 -8.55
CA VAL A 27 -18.24 -2.91 -8.53
C VAL A 27 -18.33 -3.33 -7.07
N ASP A 28 -19.45 -3.95 -6.69
CA ASP A 28 -19.69 -4.52 -5.37
C ASP A 28 -18.69 -5.66 -5.10
N THR A 29 -17.48 -5.28 -4.66
CA THR A 29 -16.40 -6.18 -4.29
C THR A 29 -16.74 -7.04 -3.07
N THR A 30 -17.80 -6.71 -2.33
CA THR A 30 -18.21 -7.47 -1.14
C THR A 30 -18.72 -8.87 -1.48
N LYS A 31 -19.08 -9.11 -2.75
CA LYS A 31 -19.57 -10.39 -3.30
C LYS A 31 -18.53 -11.23 -4.04
N ALA A 32 -17.27 -10.78 -4.15
CA ALA A 32 -16.25 -11.57 -4.83
C ALA A 32 -15.97 -12.88 -4.06
N THR A 33 -16.07 -14.03 -4.76
CA THR A 33 -15.70 -15.33 -4.21
C THR A 33 -14.22 -15.32 -3.80
N PRO A 34 -13.86 -15.81 -2.60
CA PRO A 34 -12.46 -15.92 -2.21
C PRO A 34 -11.64 -16.73 -3.24
N PRO A 35 -10.41 -16.29 -3.59
CA PRO A 35 -9.56 -16.99 -4.54
C PRO A 35 -9.09 -18.35 -3.98
N SER A 36 -8.62 -19.22 -4.87
CA SER A 36 -7.85 -20.40 -4.46
C SER A 36 -6.53 -19.99 -3.77
N VAL A 37 -5.91 -20.89 -3.01
CA VAL A 37 -4.59 -20.64 -2.40
C VAL A 37 -3.54 -20.30 -3.46
N ALA A 38 -3.54 -21.00 -4.60
CA ALA A 38 -2.61 -20.75 -5.69
C ALA A 38 -2.77 -19.33 -6.27
N GLU A 39 -4.01 -18.88 -6.46
CA GLU A 39 -4.29 -17.53 -6.93
C GLU A 39 -3.94 -16.48 -5.87
N ALA A 40 -4.27 -16.71 -4.60
CA ALA A 40 -3.92 -15.81 -3.50
C ALA A 40 -2.40 -15.60 -3.39
N ARG A 41 -1.60 -16.66 -3.59
CA ARG A 41 -0.14 -16.57 -3.66
C ARG A 41 0.33 -15.65 -4.77
N VAL A 42 -0.20 -15.81 -5.98
CA VAL A 42 0.16 -14.96 -7.13
C VAL A 42 -0.24 -13.50 -6.88
N ARG A 43 -1.46 -13.27 -6.38
CA ARG A 43 -1.95 -11.92 -6.02
C ARG A 43 -1.09 -11.26 -4.95
N ALA A 44 -0.70 -12.01 -3.90
CA ALA A 44 0.14 -11.49 -2.82
C ALA A 44 1.55 -11.09 -3.32
N ARG A 45 2.16 -11.92 -4.17
CA ARG A 45 3.47 -11.57 -4.78
C ARG A 45 3.37 -10.34 -5.65
N LEU A 46 2.34 -10.24 -6.50
CA LEU A 46 2.16 -9.05 -7.34
C LEU A 46 1.95 -7.78 -6.50
N LEU A 47 1.11 -7.87 -5.46
CA LEU A 47 0.88 -6.75 -4.55
C LEU A 47 2.15 -6.38 -3.77
N HIS A 48 2.94 -7.37 -3.36
CA HIS A 48 4.24 -7.15 -2.75
C HIS A 48 5.17 -6.34 -3.67
N GLU A 49 5.35 -6.78 -4.92
CA GLU A 49 6.20 -6.08 -5.88
C GLU A 49 5.72 -4.64 -6.12
N MET A 50 4.42 -4.43 -6.23
CA MET A 50 3.83 -3.11 -6.39
C MET A 50 4.12 -2.20 -5.20
N VAL A 51 3.82 -2.67 -3.98
CA VAL A 51 4.01 -1.88 -2.74
C VAL A 51 5.49 -1.65 -2.48
N HIS A 52 6.33 -2.66 -2.70
CA HIS A 52 7.78 -2.56 -2.60
C HIS A 52 8.35 -1.51 -3.56
N GLY A 53 7.96 -1.58 -4.85
CA GLY A 53 8.40 -0.64 -5.86
C GLY A 53 7.91 0.79 -5.58
N ALA A 54 6.65 0.95 -5.18
CA ALA A 54 6.09 2.25 -4.80
C ALA A 54 6.87 2.85 -3.61
N LEU A 55 7.14 2.05 -2.57
CA LEU A 55 7.92 2.49 -1.42
C LEU A 55 9.33 2.95 -1.80
N GLN A 56 9.99 2.23 -2.73
CA GLN A 56 11.31 2.61 -3.23
C GLN A 56 11.30 3.92 -4.00
N VAL A 57 10.32 4.11 -4.89
CA VAL A 57 10.16 5.34 -5.67
C VAL A 57 9.87 6.51 -4.74
N MET A 58 8.97 6.34 -3.76
CA MET A 58 8.66 7.38 -2.77
C MET A 58 9.90 7.82 -1.97
N HIS A 59 10.71 6.86 -1.49
CA HIS A 59 11.96 7.19 -0.79
C HIS A 59 13.02 7.84 -1.69
N ARG A 60 13.05 7.52 -2.98
CA ARG A 60 14.07 8.02 -3.91
C ARG A 60 13.74 9.43 -4.41
N ASP A 61 12.50 9.65 -4.79
CA ASP A 61 12.08 10.82 -5.58
C ASP A 61 11.33 11.86 -4.76
N PHE A 62 10.72 11.46 -3.64
CA PHE A 62 9.80 12.32 -2.88
C PHE A 62 10.19 12.50 -1.40
N PHE A 63 11.22 11.80 -0.92
CA PHE A 63 11.67 11.89 0.46
C PHE A 63 13.03 12.59 0.58
N ASP A 64 12.99 13.78 1.15
CA ASP A 64 14.11 14.49 1.76
C ASP A 64 14.02 14.44 3.30
N GLU A 65 15.14 14.15 3.98
CA GLU A 65 15.20 14.00 5.44
C GLU A 65 14.87 15.29 6.20
N GLU A 66 15.19 16.45 5.63
CA GLU A 66 15.03 17.75 6.28
C GLU A 66 13.72 18.44 5.88
N GLU A 67 13.26 18.22 4.65
CA GLU A 67 12.14 18.97 4.07
C GLU A 67 10.82 18.18 3.99
N SER A 68 10.84 16.85 4.13
CA SER A 68 9.62 16.05 3.93
C SER A 68 8.63 16.17 5.08
N HIS A 69 7.38 16.49 4.74
CA HIS A 69 6.27 16.53 5.68
C HIS A 69 5.68 15.14 6.02
N ALA A 70 6.03 14.10 5.28
CA ALA A 70 5.49 12.75 5.47
C ALA A 70 6.56 11.65 5.31
N ILE A 71 6.46 10.62 6.14
CA ILE A 71 7.29 9.41 6.03
C ILE A 71 6.72 8.51 4.92
N PRO A 72 7.50 8.10 3.92
CA PRO A 72 7.01 7.33 2.77
C PRO A 72 6.22 6.08 3.12
N SER A 73 6.66 5.30 4.11
CA SER A 73 5.95 4.08 4.53
C SER A 73 4.58 4.39 5.12
N ARG A 74 4.45 5.50 5.85
CA ARG A 74 3.19 5.95 6.45
C ARG A 74 2.22 6.45 5.39
N SER A 75 2.70 7.13 4.36
CA SER A 75 1.87 7.61 3.25
C SER A 75 1.14 6.49 2.49
N LEU A 76 1.62 5.25 2.58
CA LEU A 76 0.98 4.08 1.98
C LEU A 76 -0.04 3.38 2.90
N GLU A 77 -0.05 3.69 4.20
CA GLU A 77 -0.94 3.01 5.15
C GLU A 77 -2.42 3.29 4.86
N ASP A 78 -2.76 4.48 4.37
CA ASP A 78 -4.13 4.78 3.93
C ASP A 78 -4.55 3.92 2.72
N VAL A 79 -3.61 3.60 1.81
CA VAL A 79 -3.87 2.66 0.71
C VAL A 79 -4.14 1.25 1.26
N PHE A 80 -3.46 0.84 2.33
CA PHE A 80 -3.70 -0.46 2.96
C PHE A 80 -5.08 -0.52 3.62
N VAL A 81 -5.54 0.59 4.20
CA VAL A 81 -6.90 0.70 4.74
C VAL A 81 -7.94 0.50 3.63
N GLU A 82 -7.74 1.09 2.45
CA GLU A 82 -8.65 0.91 1.32
C GLU A 82 -8.63 -0.52 0.76
N LEU A 83 -7.46 -1.18 0.70
CA LEU A 83 -7.38 -2.61 0.35
C LEU A 83 -8.15 -3.50 1.32
N GLN A 84 -8.09 -3.18 2.61
CA GLN A 84 -8.85 -3.90 3.63
C GLN A 84 -10.35 -3.67 3.47
N ARG A 85 -10.78 -2.42 3.26
CA ARG A 85 -12.20 -2.04 3.10
C ARG A 85 -12.81 -2.64 1.84
N GLY A 86 -12.15 -2.47 0.71
CA GLY A 86 -12.65 -2.90 -0.60
C GLY A 86 -12.49 -4.40 -0.86
N HIS A 87 -11.42 -5.03 -0.37
CA HIS A 87 -11.06 -6.39 -0.79
C HIS A 87 -10.80 -7.37 0.36
N ARG A 88 -10.93 -6.94 1.62
CA ARG A 88 -10.60 -7.77 2.81
C ARG A 88 -9.13 -8.25 2.80
N VAL A 89 -8.28 -7.52 2.09
CA VAL A 89 -6.83 -7.74 2.02
C VAL A 89 -6.17 -6.84 3.05
N SER A 90 -5.57 -7.45 4.07
CA SER A 90 -4.80 -6.73 5.08
C SER A 90 -3.35 -6.63 4.61
N VAL A 91 -2.78 -5.44 4.67
CA VAL A 91 -1.38 -5.18 4.35
C VAL A 91 -0.75 -4.39 5.48
N ARG A 92 0.47 -4.76 5.92
CA ARG A 92 1.21 -4.00 6.94
C ARG A 92 2.71 -4.23 6.86
N TRP A 93 3.46 -3.24 7.35
CA TRP A 93 4.91 -3.32 7.50
C TRP A 93 5.31 -4.17 8.70
N ILE A 94 6.46 -4.83 8.63
CA ILE A 94 7.13 -5.42 9.79
C ILE A 94 8.63 -5.12 9.82
N SER A 95 9.19 -4.99 11.01
CA SER A 95 10.64 -5.05 11.23
C SER A 95 11.12 -6.50 11.15
N VAL A 96 12.33 -6.71 10.62
CA VAL A 96 12.90 -8.05 10.45
C VAL A 96 14.26 -8.18 11.15
N ASN A 97 15.25 -7.39 10.74
CA ASN A 97 16.58 -7.40 11.37
C ASN A 97 17.09 -5.98 11.69
N THR A 98 16.15 -5.07 11.93
CA THR A 98 16.37 -3.72 12.47
C THR A 98 15.35 -3.46 13.56
N ASN A 99 15.56 -2.43 14.37
CA ASN A 99 14.51 -1.94 15.25
C ASN A 99 13.32 -1.47 14.41
N ALA A 100 12.11 -1.62 14.95
CA ALA A 100 10.93 -1.07 14.31
C ALA A 100 10.95 0.46 14.44
N MET A 101 10.77 1.17 13.33
CA MET A 101 10.66 2.64 13.35
C MET A 101 9.33 3.11 13.95
N ASN A 102 8.31 2.25 13.89
CA ASN A 102 7.05 2.37 14.61
C ASN A 102 6.84 1.07 15.39
N VAL A 103 6.47 1.15 16.67
CA VAL A 103 6.17 -0.01 17.52
C VAL A 103 5.09 -0.91 16.92
N ASP A 104 4.17 -0.33 16.16
CA ASP A 104 3.12 -1.08 15.46
C ASP A 104 3.68 -1.98 14.34
N ASN A 105 4.96 -1.85 13.97
CA ASN A 105 5.62 -2.70 12.96
C ASN A 105 6.44 -3.83 13.59
N GLU A 106 6.40 -4.02 14.89
CA GLU A 106 6.99 -5.22 15.48
C GLU A 106 6.22 -6.48 15.08
N PRO A 107 6.88 -7.62 14.82
CA PRO A 107 6.20 -8.91 14.62
C PRO A 107 5.42 -9.34 15.87
N GLN A 108 4.10 -9.44 15.76
CA GLN A 108 3.21 -9.73 16.88
C GLN A 108 2.77 -11.20 16.87
N SER A 109 2.29 -11.69 15.72
CA SER A 109 1.72 -13.04 15.60
C SER A 109 2.79 -14.13 15.48
N LEU A 110 2.38 -15.39 15.65
CA LEU A 110 3.28 -16.54 15.43
C LEU A 110 3.77 -16.60 13.97
N PHE A 111 2.88 -16.31 13.02
CA PHE A 111 3.23 -16.22 11.60
C PHE A 111 4.25 -15.10 11.36
N GLU A 112 4.02 -13.89 11.87
CA GLU A 112 4.90 -12.75 11.66
C GLU A 112 6.30 -12.98 12.26
N LYS A 113 6.38 -13.59 13.45
CA LYS A 113 7.65 -13.95 14.09
C LYS A 113 8.41 -15.02 13.29
N ALA A 114 7.69 -16.03 12.78
CA ALA A 114 8.27 -17.04 11.90
C ALA A 114 8.77 -16.42 10.59
N ALA A 115 7.95 -15.58 9.96
CA ALA A 115 8.29 -14.82 8.77
C ALA A 115 9.55 -13.98 8.98
N ALA A 116 9.60 -13.14 10.02
CA ALA A 116 10.76 -12.31 10.33
C ALA A 116 12.04 -13.17 10.46
N LYS A 117 11.97 -14.32 11.13
CA LYS A 117 13.10 -15.26 11.20
C LYS A 117 13.54 -15.76 9.82
N GLN A 118 12.61 -16.17 8.97
CA GLN A 118 12.91 -16.66 7.62
C GLN A 118 13.50 -15.56 6.73
N LEU A 119 12.92 -14.35 6.75
CA LEU A 119 13.38 -13.20 5.97
C LEU A 119 14.75 -12.70 6.46
N ALA A 120 15.02 -12.75 7.77
CA ALA A 120 16.32 -12.42 8.34
C ALA A 120 17.43 -13.40 7.89
N GLN A 121 17.06 -14.63 7.54
CA GLN A 121 17.97 -15.64 6.97
C GLN A 121 18.20 -15.45 5.46
N GLY A 122 17.67 -14.37 4.87
CA GLY A 122 17.85 -14.04 3.46
C GLY A 122 16.84 -14.72 2.52
N LYS A 123 15.81 -15.39 3.05
CA LYS A 123 14.72 -15.90 2.20
C LYS A 123 13.93 -14.72 1.63
N PRO A 124 13.53 -14.77 0.34
CA PRO A 124 12.79 -13.68 -0.29
C PRO A 124 11.37 -13.56 0.25
N GLU A 125 10.78 -14.67 0.68
CA GLU A 125 9.38 -14.73 1.12
C GLU A 125 9.14 -15.89 2.11
N HIS A 126 8.02 -15.81 2.82
CA HIS A 126 7.44 -16.88 3.63
C HIS A 126 5.92 -16.82 3.52
N ASP A 127 5.25 -17.95 3.32
CA ASP A 127 3.80 -18.03 3.24
C ASP A 127 3.22 -19.17 4.10
N ALA A 128 1.93 -19.04 4.43
CA ALA A 128 1.15 -20.05 5.13
C ALA A 128 -0.35 -19.86 4.85
N VAL A 129 -1.13 -20.91 5.09
CA VAL A 129 -2.59 -20.82 5.18
C VAL A 129 -2.99 -21.13 6.60
N ASP A 130 -3.83 -20.28 7.19
CA ASP A 130 -4.37 -20.46 8.53
C ASP A 130 -5.76 -19.85 8.62
N GLN A 131 -6.69 -20.56 9.26
CA GLN A 131 -8.07 -20.10 9.52
C GLN A 131 -8.78 -19.46 8.31
N GLY A 132 -8.70 -20.12 7.14
CA GLY A 132 -9.35 -19.63 5.91
C GLY A 132 -8.70 -18.39 5.30
N ARG A 133 -7.48 -18.04 5.72
CA ARG A 133 -6.70 -16.93 5.19
C ARG A 133 -5.35 -17.42 4.69
N TYR A 134 -4.97 -16.93 3.51
CA TYR A 134 -3.59 -16.99 3.06
C TYR A 134 -2.83 -15.82 3.67
N GLN A 135 -1.64 -16.10 4.19
CA GLN A 135 -0.71 -15.15 4.78
C GLN A 135 0.61 -15.22 4.02
N TYR A 136 1.11 -14.06 3.64
CA TYR A 136 2.36 -13.90 2.90
C TYR A 136 3.21 -12.84 3.58
N ALA A 137 4.52 -13.08 3.63
CA ALA A 137 5.52 -12.14 4.06
C ALA A 137 6.59 -12.04 2.97
N GLY A 138 6.79 -10.84 2.42
CA GLY A 138 7.84 -10.57 1.43
C GLY A 138 8.96 -9.69 2.01
N ALA A 139 10.19 -9.95 1.61
CA ALA A 139 11.35 -9.19 2.03
C ALA A 139 11.41 -7.82 1.33
N ILE A 140 11.59 -6.77 2.13
CA ILE A 140 11.93 -5.43 1.64
C ILE A 140 13.41 -5.19 1.95
N ARG A 141 14.21 -5.09 0.88
CA ARG A 141 15.63 -4.74 1.02
C ARG A 141 15.79 -3.27 1.43
N LEU A 142 16.40 -3.05 2.58
CA LEU A 142 16.88 -1.75 3.03
C LEU A 142 18.29 -1.53 2.49
N SER A 143 18.40 -0.78 1.39
CA SER A 143 19.69 -0.38 0.80
C SER A 143 20.44 0.60 1.71
N SER A 144 21.72 0.86 1.43
CA SER A 144 22.55 1.76 2.25
C SER A 144 21.95 3.16 2.45
N ARG A 145 21.13 3.67 1.52
CA ARG A 145 20.43 4.96 1.69
C ARG A 145 19.34 4.85 2.77
N CYS A 146 18.58 3.77 2.77
CA CYS A 146 17.54 3.49 3.77
C CYS A 146 18.13 3.36 5.18
N LEU A 147 19.37 2.85 5.30
CA LEU A 147 20.01 2.65 6.60
C LEU A 147 20.35 3.95 7.34
N LYS A 148 20.30 5.12 6.70
CA LYS A 148 20.47 6.41 7.38
C LYS A 148 19.45 6.58 8.52
N CYS A 149 18.18 6.29 8.22
CA CYS A 149 17.09 6.44 9.18
C CYS A 149 16.76 5.14 9.92
N HIS A 150 16.89 3.99 9.25
CA HIS A 150 16.54 2.69 9.84
C HIS A 150 17.62 2.14 10.80
N VAL A 151 18.88 2.56 10.64
CA VAL A 151 20.01 2.13 11.46
C VAL A 151 20.99 3.31 11.63
N PRO A 152 20.61 4.36 12.38
CA PRO A 152 21.38 5.62 12.42
C PRO A 152 22.81 5.43 12.92
N ASN A 153 23.02 4.50 13.85
CA ASN A 153 24.34 4.16 14.41
C ASN A 153 24.97 2.92 13.75
N ARG A 154 24.74 2.72 12.44
CA ARG A 154 25.29 1.55 11.73
C ARG A 154 26.82 1.57 11.70
N THR A 155 27.41 0.38 11.84
CA THR A 155 28.86 0.15 11.69
C THR A 155 29.23 -0.45 10.33
N SER A 156 28.25 -0.81 9.50
CA SER A 156 28.43 -1.32 8.14
C SER A 156 27.40 -0.77 7.17
N THR A 157 27.67 -0.89 5.87
CA THR A 157 26.74 -0.54 4.76
C THR A 157 26.00 -1.76 4.21
N ASP A 158 26.19 -2.93 4.82
CA ASP A 158 25.49 -4.14 4.43
C ASP A 158 23.99 -3.91 4.52
N SER A 159 23.26 -4.41 3.54
CA SER A 159 21.81 -4.22 3.53
C SER A 159 21.14 -4.88 4.73
N ARG A 160 20.00 -4.32 5.11
CA ARG A 160 19.09 -4.91 6.10
C ARG A 160 17.79 -5.28 5.42
N THR A 161 16.92 -5.92 6.18
CA THR A 161 15.64 -6.43 5.74
C THR A 161 14.56 -5.82 6.61
N ALA A 162 13.52 -5.31 5.96
CA ALA A 162 12.19 -5.13 6.52
C ALA A 162 11.26 -6.13 5.84
N GLY A 163 9.99 -6.17 6.23
CA GLY A 163 9.00 -7.04 5.60
C GLY A 163 7.69 -6.34 5.32
N LEU A 164 6.93 -6.93 4.40
CA LEU A 164 5.54 -6.61 4.14
C LEU A 164 4.70 -7.86 4.34
N ILE A 165 3.73 -7.78 5.24
CA ILE A 165 2.74 -8.82 5.48
C ILE A 165 1.52 -8.52 4.64
N ILE A 166 1.04 -9.54 3.93
CA ILE A 166 -0.19 -9.51 3.14
C ILE A 166 -1.03 -10.69 3.58
N SER A 167 -2.28 -10.43 3.96
CA SER A 167 -3.24 -11.47 4.31
C SER A 167 -4.54 -11.29 3.55
N MET A 168 -5.08 -12.36 2.98
CA MET A 168 -6.33 -12.33 2.24
C MET A 168 -7.16 -13.60 2.48
N PRO A 169 -8.50 -13.53 2.39
CA PRO A 169 -9.33 -14.74 2.46
C PRO A 169 -9.01 -15.67 1.29
N VAL A 170 -9.13 -16.97 1.53
CA VAL A 170 -9.04 -18.01 0.49
C VAL A 170 -10.25 -18.92 0.56
N ALA A 171 -10.60 -19.53 -0.57
CA ALA A 171 -11.59 -20.59 -0.60
C ALA A 171 -11.06 -21.80 0.19
N GLU A 172 -11.92 -22.42 0.98
CA GLU A 172 -11.62 -23.70 1.60
C GLU A 172 -11.36 -24.73 0.49
N GLU A 173 -10.25 -25.47 0.60
CA GLU A 173 -10.04 -26.65 -0.24
C GLU A 173 -11.10 -27.69 0.13
N LYS A 174 -11.96 -28.05 -0.84
CA LYS A 174 -12.92 -29.15 -0.71
C LYS A 174 -12.25 -30.50 -0.92
#